data_AF-A0A4R1Z190-F1
#
_entry.id   AF-A0A4R1Z190-F1
#
_cell.length_a   1.000
_cell.length_b   1.000
_cell.length_c   1.000
_cell.angle_alpha   90.00
_cell.angle_beta   90.00
_cell.angle_gamma   90.00
#
_symmetry.space_group_name_H-M   'P 1'
#
loop_
_entity.id
_entity.type
_entity.pdbx_description
1 polymer ?
#
loop_
_entity_poly.entity_id
_entity_poly.type
_entity_poly.pdbx_seq_one_letter_code
_entity_poly.pdbx_strand_id
1 'polypeptide(L)'
;MQAILFLLLLSVRLLVASWRVMVPVLLVASLAFNVALFSVQGLYTAAAGALAGAGIGTKAVREAASRASRQAAQREIVRETSQRVTRRVKRGAARSMASAAGEAIPFIGVGVIAGGLVWEVHDACETARNMSELEAALTADDDPEAARVDAEDSFDCSAIIPDFDNVPTSEVIWAEMRKAPGKAYDAARSAGIAVTEVDWSGWAGRVNDSMLRWLEGVGHSIMDKPETVE
;
A
#
# COMPACT_ATOMS: atom_id res chain seq x y z
N MET A 1 20.89 -9.92 58.99
CA MET A 1 20.87 -9.38 57.61
C MET A 1 21.05 -10.47 56.55
N GLN A 2 22.04 -11.38 56.69
CA GLN A 2 22.27 -12.47 55.72
C GLN A 2 21.09 -13.46 55.54
N ALA A 3 20.39 -13.82 56.63
CA ALA A 3 19.25 -14.74 56.54
C ALA A 3 18.06 -14.20 55.73
N ILE A 4 17.81 -12.88 55.82
CA ILE A 4 16.74 -12.21 55.05
C ILE A 4 17.09 -12.16 53.57
N LEU A 5 18.36 -11.88 53.25
CA LEU A 5 18.84 -11.88 51.86
C LEU A 5 18.74 -13.28 51.24
N PHE A 6 19.07 -14.33 52.00
CA PHE A 6 18.97 -15.72 51.53
C PHE A 6 17.51 -16.14 51.26
N LEU A 7 16.57 -15.75 52.15
CA LEU A 7 15.14 -16.01 51.95
C LEU A 7 14.58 -15.28 50.73
N LEU A 8 15.00 -14.03 50.49
CA LEU A 8 14.59 -13.26 49.31
C LEU A 8 15.17 -13.84 48.01
N LEU A 9 16.41 -14.29 48.01
CA LEU A 9 17.00 -14.92 46.84
C LEU A 9 16.37 -16.29 46.53
N LEU A 10 16.00 -17.04 47.58
CA LEU A 10 15.30 -18.32 47.43
C LEU A 10 13.90 -18.11 46.83
N SER A 11 13.13 -17.13 47.33
CA SER A 11 11.78 -16.85 46.83
C SER A 11 11.80 -16.34 45.39
N VAL A 12 12.76 -15.47 45.03
CA VAL A 12 12.95 -15.01 43.64
C VAL A 12 13.32 -16.17 42.72
N ARG A 13 14.22 -17.07 43.13
CA ARG A 13 14.59 -18.25 42.34
C ARG A 13 13.41 -19.20 42.13
N LEU A 14 12.60 -19.43 43.16
CA LEU A 14 11.39 -20.26 43.06
C LEU A 14 10.34 -19.62 42.14
N LEU A 15 10.17 -18.29 42.21
CA LEU A 15 9.30 -17.55 41.30
C LEU A 15 9.74 -17.65 39.85
N VAL A 16 11.03 -17.44 39.56
CA VAL A 16 11.59 -17.52 38.21
C VAL A 16 11.55 -18.96 37.68
N ALA A 17 11.84 -19.95 38.52
CA ALA A 17 11.74 -21.37 38.13
C ALA A 17 10.29 -21.78 37.83
N SER A 18 9.35 -21.35 38.67
CA SER A 18 7.91 -21.58 38.45
C SER A 18 7.44 -20.92 37.15
N TRP A 19 7.82 -19.66 36.92
CA TRP A 19 7.50 -18.92 35.70
C TRP A 19 8.05 -19.61 34.45
N ARG A 20 9.28 -20.11 34.51
CA ARG A 20 9.93 -20.84 33.39
C ARG A 20 9.23 -22.14 33.03
N VAL A 21 8.53 -22.79 33.95
CA VAL A 21 7.78 -24.03 33.69
C VAL A 21 6.32 -23.72 33.30
N MET A 22 5.72 -22.71 33.93
CA MET A 22 4.31 -22.36 33.73
C MET A 22 4.04 -21.83 32.31
N VAL A 23 4.91 -20.95 31.80
CA VAL A 23 4.75 -20.33 30.46
C VAL A 23 4.71 -21.37 29.32
N PRO A 24 5.67 -22.31 29.20
CA PRO A 24 5.62 -23.29 28.12
C PRO A 24 4.43 -24.25 28.25
N VAL A 25 4.04 -24.64 29.48
CA VAL A 25 2.85 -25.49 29.69
C VAL A 25 1.57 -24.79 29.22
N LEU A 26 1.42 -23.50 29.53
CA LEU A 26 0.28 -22.70 29.05
C LEU A 26 0.27 -22.55 27.52
N LEU A 27 1.43 -22.35 26.90
CA LEU A 27 1.54 -22.27 25.44
C LEU A 27 1.18 -23.59 24.77
N VAL A 28 1.68 -24.72 25.26
CA VAL A 28 1.34 -26.05 24.74
C VAL A 28 -0.14 -26.34 24.92
N ALA A 29 -0.73 -25.99 26.08
CA ALA A 29 -2.16 -26.16 26.32
C ALA A 29 -3.01 -25.28 25.39
N SER A 30 -2.62 -24.02 25.17
CA SER A 30 -3.29 -23.12 24.22
C SER A 30 -3.19 -23.64 22.79
N LEU A 31 -2.02 -24.12 22.37
CA LEU A 31 -1.80 -24.70 21.05
C LEU A 31 -2.68 -25.95 20.85
N ALA A 32 -2.67 -26.87 21.82
CA ALA A 32 -3.50 -28.07 21.79
C ALA A 32 -4.99 -27.73 21.74
N PHE A 33 -5.43 -26.71 22.48
CA PHE A 33 -6.81 -26.25 22.46
C PHE A 33 -7.20 -25.63 21.11
N ASN A 34 -6.33 -24.82 20.50
CA ASN A 34 -6.56 -24.28 19.16
C ASN A 34 -6.63 -25.38 18.08
N VAL A 35 -5.73 -26.37 18.15
CA VAL A 35 -5.75 -27.54 17.24
C VAL A 35 -7.02 -28.37 17.45
N ALA A 36 -7.48 -28.55 18.69
CA ALA A 36 -8.74 -29.22 18.99
C ALA A 36 -9.94 -28.46 18.42
N LEU A 37 -9.97 -27.13 18.54
CA LEU A 37 -11.05 -26.31 17.95
C LEU A 37 -11.06 -26.36 16.42
N PHE A 38 -9.88 -26.35 15.78
CA PHE A 38 -9.75 -26.45 14.33
C PHE A 38 -10.17 -27.83 13.79
N SER A 39 -9.74 -28.90 14.47
CA SER A 39 -10.09 -30.28 14.09
C SER A 39 -11.58 -30.59 14.29
N VAL A 40 -12.22 -30.01 15.31
CA VAL A 40 -13.68 -30.10 15.51
C VAL A 40 -14.42 -29.41 14.35
N GLN A 41 -13.97 -28.24 13.87
CA GLN A 41 -14.59 -27.56 12.71
C GLN A 41 -14.46 -28.38 11.41
N GLY A 42 -13.28 -28.97 11.16
CA GLY A 42 -13.03 -29.79 9.97
C GLY A 42 -13.79 -31.13 9.93
N LEU A 43 -14.03 -31.74 11.10
CA LEU A 43 -14.79 -32.99 11.16
C LEU A 43 -16.29 -32.77 10.88
N TYR A 44 -16.84 -31.63 11.33
CA TYR A 44 -18.23 -31.26 11.03
C TYR A 44 -18.45 -30.97 9.55
N THR A 45 -17.50 -30.32 8.85
CA THR A 45 -17.60 -30.04 7.42
C THR A 45 -17.44 -31.31 6.57
N ALA A 46 -16.53 -32.21 6.95
CA ALA A 46 -16.36 -33.51 6.29
C ALA A 46 -17.58 -34.43 6.45
N ALA A 47 -18.13 -34.54 7.67
CA ALA A 47 -19.34 -35.32 7.92
C ALA A 47 -20.56 -34.73 7.18
N ALA A 48 -20.70 -33.40 7.16
CA ALA A 48 -21.75 -32.72 6.42
C ALA A 48 -21.63 -32.90 4.90
N GLY A 49 -20.41 -32.92 4.36
CA GLY A 49 -20.13 -33.20 2.94
C GLY A 49 -20.51 -34.62 2.53
N ALA A 50 -20.17 -35.62 3.36
CA ALA A 50 -20.54 -37.02 3.11
C ALA A 50 -22.08 -37.24 3.15
N LEU A 51 -22.77 -36.57 4.07
CA LEU A 51 -24.24 -36.60 4.17
C LEU A 51 -24.93 -35.86 3.01
N ALA A 52 -24.32 -34.81 2.47
CA ALA A 52 -24.79 -34.12 1.27
C ALA A 52 -24.65 -34.99 0.02
N GLY A 53 -23.56 -35.76 -0.11
CA GLY A 53 -23.37 -36.75 -1.18
C GLY A 53 -24.40 -37.90 -1.14
N ALA A 54 -25.00 -38.17 0.02
CA ALA A 54 -26.04 -39.18 0.20
C ALA A 54 -27.48 -38.65 -0.02
N GLY A 55 -27.66 -37.35 -0.34
CA GLY A 55 -28.96 -36.78 -0.72
C GLY A 55 -29.95 -36.55 0.43
N ILE A 56 -29.52 -36.65 1.69
CA ILE A 56 -30.39 -36.43 2.85
C ILE A 56 -30.46 -34.93 3.14
N GLY A 57 -31.53 -34.27 2.66
CA GLY A 57 -31.78 -32.85 2.88
C GLY A 57 -32.07 -32.52 4.34
N THR A 58 -31.02 -32.24 5.12
CA THR A 58 -31.13 -31.70 6.48
C THR A 58 -30.99 -30.17 6.49
N LYS A 59 -31.48 -29.50 7.54
CA LYS A 59 -31.36 -28.03 7.69
C LYS A 59 -29.91 -27.53 7.57
N ALA A 60 -28.93 -28.36 7.91
CA ALA A 60 -27.50 -28.06 7.77
C ALA A 60 -27.05 -27.92 6.31
N VAL A 61 -27.61 -28.68 5.36
CA VAL A 61 -27.29 -28.56 3.92
C VAL A 61 -27.85 -27.25 3.36
N ARG A 62 -29.06 -26.88 3.77
CA ARG A 62 -29.67 -25.59 3.37
C ARG A 62 -28.90 -24.41 3.95
N GLU A 63 -28.38 -24.56 5.16
CA GLU A 63 -27.53 -23.56 5.80
C GLU A 63 -26.15 -23.49 5.13
N ALA A 64 -25.52 -24.62 4.79
CA ALA A 64 -24.27 -24.68 4.04
C ALA A 64 -24.42 -24.07 2.64
N ALA A 65 -25.49 -24.39 1.91
CA ALA A 65 -25.81 -23.77 0.63
C ALA A 65 -26.04 -22.25 0.76
N SER A 66 -26.70 -21.82 1.84
CA SER A 66 -26.88 -20.39 2.13
C SER A 66 -25.57 -19.68 2.50
N ARG A 67 -24.63 -20.38 3.15
CA ARG A 67 -23.29 -19.86 3.48
C ARG A 67 -22.45 -19.75 2.22
N ALA A 68 -22.46 -20.77 1.36
CA ALA A 68 -21.80 -20.75 0.05
C ALA A 68 -22.36 -19.62 -0.84
N SER A 69 -23.69 -19.45 -0.90
CA SER A 69 -24.28 -18.34 -1.67
C SER A 69 -23.94 -16.97 -1.10
N ARG A 70 -23.82 -16.83 0.23
CA ARG A 70 -23.37 -15.59 0.89
C ARG A 70 -21.90 -15.30 0.61
N GLN A 71 -21.04 -16.32 0.62
CA GLN A 71 -19.62 -16.20 0.28
C GLN A 71 -19.44 -15.78 -1.18
N ALA A 72 -20.18 -16.38 -2.11
CA ALA A 72 -20.17 -15.98 -3.51
C ALA A 72 -20.63 -14.52 -3.70
N ALA A 73 -21.69 -14.10 -3.01
CA ALA A 73 -22.14 -12.71 -3.03
C ALA A 73 -21.11 -11.73 -2.41
N GLN A 74 -20.43 -12.14 -1.34
CA GLN A 74 -19.36 -11.34 -0.73
C GLN A 74 -18.15 -11.18 -1.66
N ARG A 75 -17.72 -12.25 -2.33
CA ARG A 75 -16.63 -12.21 -3.33
C ARG A 75 -16.94 -11.21 -4.44
N GLU A 76 -18.16 -11.22 -4.97
CA GLU A 76 -18.59 -10.28 -6.00
C GLU A 76 -18.60 -8.82 -5.51
N ILE A 77 -19.12 -8.58 -4.30
CA ILE A 77 -19.13 -7.24 -3.69
C ILE A 77 -17.71 -6.71 -3.49
N VAL A 78 -16.78 -7.57 -3.03
CA VAL A 78 -15.38 -7.17 -2.83
C VAL A 78 -14.73 -6.86 -4.18
N ARG A 79 -14.88 -7.73 -5.20
CA ARG A 79 -14.39 -7.49 -6.55
C ARG A 79 -14.88 -6.15 -7.12
N GLU A 80 -16.18 -5.89 -7.05
CA GLU A 80 -16.75 -4.63 -7.55
C GLU A 80 -16.23 -3.41 -6.76
N THR A 81 -16.02 -3.57 -5.45
CA THR A 81 -15.48 -2.53 -4.58
C THR A 81 -14.01 -2.24 -4.90
N SER A 82 -13.17 -3.27 -5.00
CA SER A 82 -11.78 -3.18 -5.42
C SER A 82 -11.65 -2.42 -6.74
N GLN A 83 -12.43 -2.80 -7.75
CA GLN A 83 -12.42 -2.09 -9.04
C GLN A 83 -12.87 -0.63 -8.94
N ARG A 84 -13.89 -0.33 -8.11
CA ARG A 84 -14.35 1.05 -7.89
C ARG A 84 -13.31 1.90 -7.16
N VAL A 85 -12.63 1.34 -6.17
CA VAL A 85 -11.54 2.00 -5.43
C VAL A 85 -10.38 2.28 -6.38
N THR A 86 -9.91 1.28 -7.12
CA THR A 86 -8.83 1.44 -8.11
C THR A 86 -9.17 2.52 -9.14
N ARG A 87 -10.40 2.54 -9.68
CA ARG A 87 -10.83 3.62 -10.61
C ARG A 87 -10.85 5.00 -9.95
N ARG A 88 -11.22 5.10 -8.68
CA ARG A 88 -11.21 6.36 -7.94
C ARG A 88 -9.79 6.85 -7.68
N VAL A 89 -8.89 5.96 -7.30
CA VAL A 89 -7.45 6.23 -7.10
C VAL A 89 -6.83 6.75 -8.40
N LYS A 90 -7.04 6.07 -9.54
CA LYS A 90 -6.58 6.53 -10.87
C LYS A 90 -7.03 7.97 -11.18
N ARG A 91 -8.30 8.29 -10.95
CA ARG A 91 -8.84 9.64 -11.17
C ARG A 91 -8.32 10.66 -10.16
N GLY A 92 -8.04 10.25 -8.92
CA GLY A 92 -7.44 11.07 -7.88
C GLY A 92 -6.03 11.49 -8.27
N ALA A 93 -5.18 10.51 -8.59
CA ALA A 93 -3.82 10.73 -9.07
C ALA A 93 -3.78 11.66 -10.30
N ALA A 94 -4.64 11.41 -11.31
CA ALA A 94 -4.72 12.27 -12.49
C ALA A 94 -5.13 13.72 -12.16
N ARG A 95 -6.00 13.95 -11.16
CA ARG A 95 -6.39 15.29 -10.72
C ARG A 95 -5.28 15.97 -9.92
N SER A 96 -4.60 15.25 -9.04
CA SER A 96 -3.44 15.78 -8.33
C SER A 96 -2.35 16.20 -9.31
N MET A 97 -2.04 15.37 -10.33
CA MET A 97 -1.12 15.68 -11.43
C MET A 97 -1.51 16.95 -12.20
N ALA A 98 -2.81 17.14 -12.43
CA ALA A 98 -3.31 18.34 -13.09
C ALA A 98 -3.27 19.59 -12.19
N SER A 99 -3.57 19.45 -10.89
CA SER A 99 -3.59 20.56 -9.92
C SER A 99 -2.18 21.04 -9.56
N ALA A 100 -1.26 20.09 -9.44
CA ALA A 100 0.18 20.29 -9.37
C ALA A 100 0.72 21.24 -10.45
N ALA A 101 0.26 21.10 -11.68
CA ALA A 101 0.63 21.99 -12.78
C ALA A 101 0.04 23.41 -12.63
N GLY A 102 -1.03 23.57 -11.84
CA GLY A 102 -1.76 24.83 -11.65
C GLY A 102 -1.27 25.73 -10.50
N GLU A 103 -0.60 25.18 -9.48
CA GLU A 103 -0.25 25.92 -8.24
C GLU A 103 1.26 26.23 -8.07
N ALA A 104 2.06 26.08 -9.12
CA ALA A 104 3.52 26.18 -9.00
C ALA A 104 4.02 27.59 -8.57
N ILE A 105 4.29 27.76 -7.27
CA ILE A 105 5.22 28.77 -6.73
C ILE A 105 6.62 28.47 -7.30
N PRO A 106 7.40 29.47 -7.73
CA PRO A 106 8.63 29.24 -8.50
C PRO A 106 9.60 28.29 -7.77
N PHE A 107 9.86 27.15 -8.41
CA PHE A 107 10.87 26.11 -8.12
C PHE A 107 10.69 25.23 -6.88
N ILE A 108 10.48 25.78 -5.69
CA ILE A 108 10.23 24.94 -4.49
C ILE A 108 8.92 24.18 -4.68
N GLY A 109 7.90 24.85 -5.24
CA GLY A 109 6.62 24.23 -5.57
C GLY A 109 6.80 23.08 -6.54
N VAL A 110 7.56 23.25 -7.62
CA VAL A 110 7.73 22.22 -8.66
C VAL A 110 8.44 20.97 -8.17
N GLY A 111 9.51 21.10 -7.37
CA GLY A 111 10.21 19.95 -6.79
C GLY A 111 9.37 19.19 -5.77
N VAL A 112 8.67 19.91 -4.88
CA VAL A 112 7.75 19.33 -3.90
C VAL A 112 6.57 18.67 -4.59
N ILE A 113 6.04 19.27 -5.64
CA ILE A 113 4.93 18.76 -6.44
C ILE A 113 5.37 17.52 -7.23
N ALA A 114 6.49 17.55 -7.94
CA ALA A 114 6.98 16.40 -8.69
C ALA A 114 7.32 15.22 -7.75
N GLY A 115 7.95 15.50 -6.61
CA GLY A 115 8.19 14.50 -5.57
C GLY A 115 6.88 13.95 -5.02
N GLY A 116 5.95 14.81 -4.62
CA GLY A 116 4.62 14.42 -4.14
C GLY A 116 3.85 13.58 -5.15
N LEU A 117 3.91 13.92 -6.44
CA LEU A 117 3.28 13.14 -7.51
C LEU A 117 3.90 11.75 -7.69
N VAL A 118 5.23 11.63 -7.57
CA VAL A 118 5.89 10.32 -7.62
C VAL A 118 5.42 9.44 -6.45
N TRP A 119 5.37 10.01 -5.24
CA TRP A 119 4.86 9.30 -4.06
C TRP A 119 3.37 8.94 -4.20
N GLU A 120 2.54 9.86 -4.68
CA GLU A 120 1.12 9.62 -4.90
C GLU A 120 0.86 8.54 -5.96
N VAL A 121 1.65 8.50 -7.03
CA VAL A 121 1.55 7.45 -8.07
C VAL A 121 2.03 6.10 -7.51
N HIS A 122 3.09 6.11 -6.71
CA HIS A 122 3.61 4.91 -6.06
C HIS A 122 2.57 4.30 -5.11
N ASP A 123 2.06 5.08 -4.16
CA ASP A 123 1.01 4.68 -3.22
C ASP A 123 -0.26 4.23 -3.96
N ALA A 124 -0.61 4.92 -5.04
CA ALA A 124 -1.73 4.54 -5.88
C ALA A 124 -1.52 3.18 -6.55
N CYS A 125 -0.31 2.87 -7.00
CA CYS A 125 0.00 1.56 -7.55
C CYS A 125 -0.04 0.47 -6.48
N GLU A 126 0.62 0.69 -5.34
CA GLU A 126 0.65 -0.26 -4.24
C GLU A 126 -0.77 -0.56 -3.73
N THR A 127 -1.61 0.47 -3.60
CA THR A 127 -3.02 0.29 -3.24
C THR A 127 -3.76 -0.58 -4.26
N ALA A 128 -3.56 -0.34 -5.55
CA ALA A 128 -4.26 -1.09 -6.60
C ALA A 128 -3.76 -2.55 -6.68
N ARG A 129 -2.47 -2.79 -6.44
CA ARG A 129 -1.88 -4.12 -6.32
C ARG A 129 -2.46 -4.89 -5.13
N ASN A 130 -2.50 -4.25 -3.95
CA ASN A 130 -3.10 -4.86 -2.75
C ASN A 130 -4.58 -5.22 -2.96
N MET A 131 -5.30 -4.45 -3.78
CA MET A 131 -6.70 -4.75 -4.12
C MET A 131 -6.83 -5.92 -5.11
N SER A 132 -5.89 -6.11 -6.04
CA SER A 132 -5.88 -7.28 -6.94
C SER A 132 -5.47 -8.55 -6.22
N GLU A 133 -4.50 -8.47 -5.31
CA GLU A 133 -4.12 -9.55 -4.40
C GLU A 133 -5.30 -10.03 -3.55
N LEU A 134 -6.02 -9.09 -2.92
CA LEU A 134 -7.19 -9.40 -2.11
C LEU A 134 -8.31 -10.05 -2.94
N GLU A 135 -8.55 -9.55 -4.15
CA GLU A 135 -9.54 -10.12 -5.06
C GLU A 135 -9.18 -11.56 -5.48
N ALA A 136 -7.92 -11.80 -5.81
CA ALA A 136 -7.42 -13.11 -6.20
C ALA A 136 -7.50 -14.12 -5.05
N ALA A 137 -7.07 -13.73 -3.85
CA ALA A 137 -7.16 -14.56 -2.64
C ALA A 137 -8.61 -14.91 -2.28
N LEU A 138 -9.55 -14.00 -2.47
CA LEU A 138 -10.96 -14.25 -2.18
C LEU A 138 -11.64 -15.10 -3.25
N THR A 139 -11.19 -15.04 -4.51
CA THR A 139 -11.80 -15.78 -5.62
C THR A 139 -11.27 -17.19 -5.75
N ALA A 140 -10.06 -17.46 -5.25
CA ALA A 140 -9.48 -18.80 -5.23
C ALA A 140 -10.34 -19.79 -4.42
N ASP A 141 -10.58 -20.97 -5.01
CA ASP A 141 -11.36 -22.04 -4.38
C ASP A 141 -10.49 -23.01 -3.56
N ASP A 142 -9.23 -23.24 -3.97
CA ASP A 142 -8.34 -24.24 -3.35
C ASP A 142 -7.14 -23.65 -2.61
N ASP A 143 -6.40 -22.71 -3.23
CA ASP A 143 -5.19 -22.11 -2.65
C ASP A 143 -5.21 -20.57 -2.76
N PRO A 144 -5.74 -19.87 -1.74
CA PRO A 144 -5.82 -18.41 -1.74
C PRO A 144 -4.47 -17.73 -1.61
N GLU A 145 -3.46 -18.41 -1.06
CA GLU A 145 -2.13 -17.84 -0.88
C GLU A 145 -1.37 -17.84 -2.22
N ALA A 146 -1.40 -18.97 -2.95
CA ALA A 146 -0.79 -19.06 -4.27
C ALA A 146 -1.44 -18.09 -5.27
N ALA A 147 -2.78 -17.95 -5.24
CA ALA A 147 -3.49 -17.00 -6.09
C ALA A 147 -3.15 -15.54 -5.75
N ARG A 148 -2.89 -15.22 -4.48
CA ARG A 148 -2.44 -13.88 -4.07
C ARG A 148 -1.06 -13.58 -4.66
N VAL A 149 -0.11 -14.49 -4.52
CA VAL A 149 1.27 -14.32 -5.00
C VAL A 149 1.31 -14.19 -6.52
N ASP A 150 0.54 -14.99 -7.26
CA ASP A 150 0.45 -14.87 -8.72
C ASP A 150 -0.14 -13.51 -9.16
N ALA A 151 -1.14 -13.01 -8.43
CA ALA A 151 -1.73 -11.69 -8.68
C ALA A 151 -0.78 -10.54 -8.35
N GLU A 152 0.09 -10.70 -7.35
CA GLU A 152 1.15 -9.74 -7.02
C GLU A 152 2.21 -9.68 -8.14
N ASP A 153 2.71 -10.84 -8.57
CA ASP A 153 3.78 -10.98 -9.56
C ASP A 153 3.36 -10.50 -10.95
N SER A 154 2.08 -10.69 -11.31
CA SER A 154 1.52 -10.29 -12.60
C SER A 154 1.03 -8.83 -12.64
N PHE A 155 1.07 -8.10 -11.51
CA PHE A 155 0.51 -6.76 -11.44
C PHE A 155 1.42 -5.69 -12.08
N ASP A 156 0.95 -5.11 -13.18
CA ASP A 156 1.62 -4.02 -13.87
C ASP A 156 1.06 -2.64 -13.50
N CYS A 157 1.91 -1.81 -12.85
CA CYS A 157 1.60 -0.43 -12.50
C CYS A 157 1.33 0.46 -13.73
N SER A 158 1.89 0.14 -14.89
CA SER A 158 1.76 0.98 -16.10
C SER A 158 0.28 1.10 -16.53
N ALA A 159 -0.51 0.04 -16.30
CA ALA A 159 -1.94 0.01 -16.58
C ALA A 159 -2.78 0.97 -15.71
N ILE A 160 -2.20 1.54 -14.65
CA ILE A 160 -2.85 2.52 -13.78
C ILE A 160 -2.74 3.93 -14.33
N ILE A 161 -1.67 4.23 -15.06
CA ILE A 161 -1.41 5.56 -15.60
C ILE A 161 -2.12 5.66 -16.96
N PRO A 162 -3.20 6.46 -17.08
CA PRO A 162 -3.81 6.68 -18.39
C PRO A 162 -2.79 7.39 -19.29
N ASP A 163 -2.69 6.96 -20.55
CA ASP A 163 -1.77 7.56 -21.53
C ASP A 163 -0.28 7.50 -21.13
N PHE A 164 0.16 6.41 -20.47
CA PHE A 164 1.59 6.22 -20.11
C PHE A 164 2.54 6.39 -21.32
N ASP A 165 2.14 5.89 -22.49
CA ASP A 165 2.91 6.01 -23.73
C ASP A 165 3.11 7.46 -24.20
N ASN A 166 2.25 8.37 -23.74
CA ASN A 166 2.29 9.80 -24.06
C ASN A 166 2.86 10.65 -22.91
N VAL A 167 3.39 10.03 -21.84
CA VAL A 167 4.05 10.76 -20.76
C VAL A 167 5.32 11.43 -21.33
N PRO A 168 5.41 12.77 -21.29
CA PRO A 168 6.57 13.47 -21.83
C PRO A 168 7.84 13.04 -21.10
N THR A 169 8.95 12.91 -21.83
CA THR A 169 10.25 12.61 -21.21
C THR A 169 10.67 13.72 -20.25
N SER A 170 11.54 13.39 -19.30
CA SER A 170 12.08 14.34 -18.31
C SER A 170 12.68 15.59 -18.98
N GLU A 171 13.25 15.46 -20.17
CA GLU A 171 13.80 16.55 -20.97
C GLU A 171 12.73 17.52 -21.49
N VAL A 172 11.60 16.99 -21.97
CA VAL A 172 10.46 17.79 -22.45
C VAL A 172 9.80 18.52 -21.28
N ILE A 173 9.61 17.82 -20.16
CA ILE A 173 9.13 18.41 -18.92
C ILE A 173 10.08 19.53 -18.49
N TRP A 174 11.40 19.30 -18.53
CA TRP A 174 12.37 20.32 -18.15
C TRP A 174 12.41 21.53 -19.07
N ALA A 175 12.23 21.31 -20.38
CA ALA A 175 12.19 22.37 -21.35
C ALA A 175 10.95 23.27 -21.13
N GLU A 176 9.79 22.68 -20.85
CA GLU A 176 8.56 23.45 -20.61
C GLU A 176 8.56 24.13 -19.24
N MET A 177 9.06 23.46 -18.19
CA MET A 177 9.21 24.09 -16.86
C MET A 177 10.12 25.32 -16.90
N ARG A 178 11.22 25.28 -17.65
CA ARG A 178 12.13 26.45 -17.78
C ARG A 178 11.48 27.66 -18.43
N LYS A 179 10.46 27.45 -19.27
CA LYS A 179 9.74 28.51 -20.00
C LYS A 179 8.51 29.02 -19.24
N ALA A 180 7.95 28.22 -18.33
CA ALA A 180 6.69 28.51 -17.62
C ALA A 180 6.63 29.89 -16.93
N PRO A 181 7.64 30.33 -16.16
CA PRO A 181 7.59 31.65 -15.52
C PRO A 181 7.66 32.82 -16.50
N GLY A 182 8.37 32.67 -17.62
CA GLY A 182 8.31 33.66 -18.71
C GLY A 182 6.91 33.76 -19.32
N LYS A 183 6.28 32.61 -19.59
CA LYS A 183 4.88 32.56 -20.07
C LYS A 183 3.90 33.19 -19.08
N ALA A 184 4.07 32.92 -17.77
CA ALA A 184 3.24 33.50 -16.73
C ALA A 184 3.42 35.02 -16.61
N TYR A 185 4.66 35.50 -16.73
CA TYR A 185 5.00 36.92 -16.76
C TYR A 185 4.34 37.64 -17.94
N ASP A 186 4.44 37.08 -19.15
CA ASP A 186 3.83 37.63 -20.35
C ASP A 186 2.30 37.62 -20.28
N ALA A 187 1.71 36.57 -19.70
CA ALA A 187 0.27 36.48 -19.45
C ALA A 187 -0.21 37.56 -18.45
N ALA A 188 0.52 37.79 -17.36
CA ALA A 188 0.19 38.84 -16.40
C ALA A 188 0.30 40.23 -17.03
N ARG A 189 1.37 40.49 -17.80
CA ARG A 189 1.57 41.76 -18.51
C ARG A 189 0.47 42.02 -19.56
N SER A 190 0.11 41.01 -20.36
CA SER A 190 -0.95 41.11 -21.36
C SER A 190 -2.34 41.28 -20.75
N ALA A 191 -2.55 40.78 -19.52
CA ALA A 191 -3.76 41.03 -18.73
C ALA A 191 -3.80 42.42 -18.06
N GLY A 192 -2.79 43.27 -18.28
CA GLY A 192 -2.73 44.62 -17.72
C GLY A 192 -2.28 44.70 -16.26
N ILE A 193 -1.73 43.61 -15.71
CA ILE A 193 -1.16 43.62 -14.36
C ILE A 193 0.19 44.35 -14.41
N ALA A 194 0.39 45.33 -13.53
CA ALA A 194 1.65 46.03 -13.39
C ALA A 194 2.72 45.08 -12.83
N VAL A 195 3.60 44.58 -13.70
CA VAL A 195 4.74 43.73 -13.35
C VAL A 195 6.05 44.45 -13.69
N THR A 196 7.05 44.36 -12.82
CA THR A 196 8.38 44.95 -13.03
C THR A 196 9.11 44.25 -14.19
N GLU A 197 9.94 44.98 -14.94
CA GLU A 197 10.67 44.41 -16.08
C GLU A 197 11.77 43.44 -15.59
N VAL A 198 11.75 42.21 -16.09
CA VAL A 198 12.68 41.13 -15.69
C VAL A 198 13.55 40.75 -16.88
N ASP A 199 14.88 40.71 -16.68
CA ASP A 199 15.84 40.23 -17.67
C ASP A 199 16.00 38.70 -17.58
N TRP A 200 15.56 38.01 -18.63
CA TRP A 200 15.56 36.55 -18.73
C TRP A 200 16.88 35.96 -19.29
N SER A 201 17.82 36.78 -19.76
CA SER A 201 19.01 36.33 -20.50
C SER A 201 20.03 35.53 -19.66
N GLY A 202 20.02 35.69 -18.32
CA GLY A 202 20.85 34.93 -17.38
C GLY A 202 20.09 33.99 -16.45
N TRP A 203 18.77 33.89 -16.63
CA TRP A 203 17.87 33.14 -15.75
C TRP A 203 18.11 31.63 -15.82
N ALA A 204 18.24 31.06 -17.03
CA ALA A 204 18.33 29.62 -17.22
C ALA A 204 19.59 29.00 -16.58
N GLY A 205 20.71 29.73 -16.58
CA GLY A 205 21.97 29.27 -15.97
C GLY A 205 21.94 29.26 -14.44
N ARG A 206 21.36 30.30 -13.80
CA ARG A 206 21.22 30.37 -12.33
C ARG A 206 20.28 29.31 -11.76
N VAL A 207 19.21 29.02 -12.51
CA VAL A 207 18.21 28.01 -12.16
C VAL A 207 18.81 26.61 -12.20
N ASN A 208 19.61 26.30 -13.23
CA ASN A 208 20.27 24.99 -13.36
C ASN A 208 21.18 24.68 -12.15
N ASP A 209 21.99 25.66 -11.74
CA ASP A 209 22.97 25.50 -10.66
C ASP A 209 22.31 25.33 -9.27
N SER A 210 21.22 26.07 -9.02
CA SER A 210 20.48 25.99 -7.75
C SER A 210 19.66 24.69 -7.64
N MET A 211 19.10 24.22 -8.75
CA MET A 211 18.29 23.00 -8.77
C MET A 211 19.15 21.73 -8.71
N LEU A 212 20.28 21.70 -9.41
CA LEU A 212 21.23 20.58 -9.33
C LEU A 212 21.77 20.40 -7.91
N ARG A 213 22.10 21.49 -7.21
CA ARG A 213 22.49 21.45 -5.79
C ARG A 213 21.40 20.90 -4.88
N TRP A 214 20.13 21.22 -5.14
CA TRP A 214 19.02 20.69 -4.37
C TRP A 214 18.81 19.19 -4.67
N LEU A 215 18.86 18.77 -5.94
CA LEU A 215 18.74 17.37 -6.35
C LEU A 215 19.90 16.51 -5.81
N GLU A 216 21.12 17.03 -5.74
CA GLU A 216 22.24 16.34 -5.09
C GLU A 216 22.01 16.16 -3.58
N GLY A 217 21.46 17.18 -2.90
CA GLY A 217 21.08 17.10 -1.48
C GLY A 217 19.92 16.14 -1.20
N VAL A 218 18.92 16.10 -2.08
CA VAL A 218 17.77 15.21 -1.97
C VAL A 218 18.13 13.78 -2.39
N GLY A 219 18.98 13.60 -3.40
CA GLY A 219 19.49 12.29 -3.84
C GLY A 219 20.20 11.54 -2.72
N HIS A 220 20.96 12.25 -1.87
CA HIS A 220 21.56 11.65 -0.67
C HIS A 220 20.54 11.24 0.40
N SER A 221 19.36 11.87 0.41
CA SER A 221 18.31 11.61 1.40
C SER A 221 17.29 10.54 0.96
N ILE A 222 17.17 10.29 -0.35
CA ILE A 222 16.15 9.40 -0.95
C ILE A 222 16.74 8.07 -1.46
N MET A 223 18.04 8.01 -1.79
CA MET A 223 18.69 6.80 -2.32
C MET A 223 19.46 5.96 -1.28
N ASP A 224 19.46 6.36 0.00
CA ASP A 224 19.90 5.45 1.07
C ASP A 224 18.84 4.35 1.22
N LYS A 225 19.11 3.23 0.55
CA LYS A 225 18.51 1.93 0.84
C LYS A 225 18.57 1.72 2.35
N PRO A 226 17.47 1.32 3.03
CA PRO A 226 17.66 0.60 4.28
C PRO A 226 18.48 -0.66 3.92
N GLU A 227 19.71 -0.71 4.43
CA GLU A 227 20.49 -1.93 4.44
C GLU A 227 19.61 -3.04 5.02
N THR A 228 19.62 -4.16 4.30
CA THR A 228 19.03 -5.43 4.67
C THR A 228 19.33 -5.74 6.13
N VAL A 229 18.28 -5.84 6.95
CA VAL A 229 18.35 -6.44 8.27
C VAL A 229 18.42 -7.96 8.04
N GLU A 230 19.61 -8.53 8.15
CA GLU A 230 19.84 -9.94 8.48
C GLU A 230 19.42 -10.24 9.93
#